data_AF-G0VF87-F1
#
_entry.id   AF-G0VF87-F1
#
_cell.length_a   1.000
_cell.length_b   1.000
_cell.length_c   1.000
_cell.angle_alpha   90.00
_cell.angle_beta   90.00
_cell.angle_gamma   90.00
#
_symmetry.space_group_name_H-M   'P 1'
#
loop_
_entity.id
_entity.type
_entity.pdbx_description
1 polymer ?
#
loop_
_entity_poly.entity_id
_entity_poly.type
_entity_poly.pdbx_seq_one_letter_code
_entity_poly.pdbx_strand_id
1 'polypeptide(L)'
;MIDLEGYSRKLKELKRKAQDATIENRLLVDRESKDIESSGKPRVYNMQDDQDNQLETQEEDADDKVAKLMNYTLRQYEEWEKKQKDKKIKDDSSDMKQLAMFSYDKGVSNLNRFRTDKTTTEREVQIQVNSKTGKVNIQDEKKLVNDLAKNLTKTANKRYMVTKKKLDARSKDSSAEGYINERNKHFNEKLDRESRYGEEQN
;
A
#
# COMPACT_ATOMS: atom_id res chain seq x y z
N MET A 1 -11.05 49.34 -10.52
CA MET A 1 -10.39 49.27 -9.21
C MET A 1 -10.78 47.92 -8.60
N ILE A 2 -9.81 47.04 -8.32
CA ILE A 2 -10.10 45.68 -7.84
C ILE A 2 -10.60 45.78 -6.40
N ASP A 3 -11.79 45.27 -6.12
CA ASP A 3 -12.38 45.26 -4.77
C ASP A 3 -11.73 44.15 -3.92
N LEU A 4 -10.51 44.41 -3.44
CA LEU A 4 -9.74 43.49 -2.60
C LEU A 4 -10.49 43.12 -1.30
N GLU A 5 -11.32 44.02 -0.80
CA GLU A 5 -12.01 43.82 0.48
C GLU A 5 -13.18 42.84 0.33
N GLY A 6 -13.94 42.93 -0.77
CA GLY A 6 -14.96 41.95 -1.14
C GLY A 6 -14.39 40.54 -1.33
N TYR A 7 -13.23 40.41 -2.00
CA TYR A 7 -12.57 39.10 -2.16
C TYR A 7 -12.10 38.51 -0.84
N SER A 8 -11.59 39.33 0.08
CA SER A 8 -11.15 38.87 1.39
C SER A 8 -12.30 38.32 2.25
N ARG A 9 -13.49 38.94 2.17
CA ARG A 9 -14.70 38.47 2.86
C ARG A 9 -15.19 37.15 2.27
N LYS A 10 -15.26 37.05 0.94
CA LYS A 10 -15.65 35.82 0.24
C LYS A 10 -14.72 34.65 0.55
N LEU A 11 -13.40 34.88 0.65
CA LEU A 11 -12.44 33.85 1.04
C LEU A 11 -12.65 33.38 2.49
N LYS A 12 -12.94 34.30 3.42
CA LYS A 12 -13.26 33.94 4.82
C LYS A 12 -14.54 33.11 4.91
N GLU A 13 -15.58 33.48 4.16
CA GLU A 13 -16.83 32.72 4.09
C GLU A 13 -16.62 31.32 3.50
N LEU A 14 -15.83 31.20 2.43
CA LEU A 14 -15.50 29.90 1.84
C LEU A 14 -14.72 29.01 2.79
N LYS A 15 -13.76 29.57 3.54
CA LYS A 15 -13.02 28.82 4.57
C LYS A 15 -13.95 28.32 5.66
N ARG A 16 -14.91 29.15 6.11
CA ARG A 16 -15.92 28.75 7.10
C ARG A 16 -16.79 27.63 6.55
N LYS A 17 -17.33 27.75 5.34
CA LYS A 17 -18.13 26.70 4.69
C LYS A 17 -17.35 25.39 4.53
N ALA A 18 -16.06 25.46 4.19
CA ALA A 18 -15.21 24.28 4.08
C ALA A 18 -15.02 23.59 5.44
N GLN A 19 -14.84 24.37 6.52
CA GLN A 19 -14.77 23.83 7.88
C GLN A 19 -16.09 23.22 8.32
N ASP A 20 -17.21 23.90 8.08
CA ASP A 20 -18.56 23.42 8.41
C ASP A 20 -18.85 22.09 7.68
N ALA A 21 -18.53 22.00 6.38
CA ALA A 21 -18.66 20.77 5.60
C ALA A 21 -17.74 19.65 6.12
N THR A 22 -16.53 19.98 6.59
CA THR A 22 -15.61 18.98 7.17
C THR A 22 -16.18 18.43 8.49
N ILE A 23 -16.77 19.29 9.32
CA ILE A 23 -17.41 18.89 10.58
C ILE A 23 -18.65 18.04 10.31
N GLU A 24 -19.49 18.46 9.35
CA GLU A 24 -20.68 17.72 8.94
C GLU A 24 -20.33 16.32 8.41
N ASN A 25 -19.34 16.24 7.52
CA ASN A 25 -18.84 14.95 7.02
C ASN A 25 -18.34 14.05 8.15
N ARG A 26 -17.61 14.61 9.12
CA ARG A 26 -17.14 13.85 10.29
C ARG A 26 -18.30 13.33 11.14
N LEU A 27 -19.32 14.15 11.35
CA LEU A 27 -20.50 13.80 12.15
C LEU A 27 -21.34 12.73 11.43
N LEU A 28 -21.46 12.79 10.10
CA LEU A 28 -22.10 11.76 9.30
C LEU A 28 -21.37 10.42 9.38
N VAL A 29 -20.03 10.42 9.31
CA VAL A 29 -19.21 9.21 9.50
C VAL A 29 -19.36 8.63 10.91
N ASP A 30 -19.38 9.49 11.94
CA ASP A 30 -19.58 9.07 13.33
C ASP A 30 -21.01 8.52 13.56
N ARG A 31 -22.01 8.99 12.81
CA ARG A 31 -23.37 8.43 12.83
C ARG A 31 -23.43 7.09 12.10
N GLU A 32 -22.86 7.01 10.90
CA GLU A 32 -22.81 5.78 10.10
C GLU A 32 -22.11 4.65 10.87
N SER A 33 -20.98 4.94 11.53
CA SER A 33 -20.28 3.95 12.35
C SER A 33 -21.12 3.44 13.52
N LYS A 34 -21.82 4.33 14.26
CA LYS A 34 -22.73 3.93 15.34
C LYS A 34 -23.94 3.15 14.84
N ASP A 35 -24.47 3.50 13.69
CA ASP A 35 -25.58 2.77 13.08
C ASP A 35 -25.12 1.36 12.67
N ILE A 36 -23.93 1.20 12.06
CA ILE A 36 -23.34 -0.11 11.75
C ILE A 36 -23.12 -0.96 13.01
N GLU A 37 -22.59 -0.37 14.08
CA GLU A 37 -22.34 -1.07 15.35
C GLU A 37 -23.64 -1.52 16.03
N SER A 38 -24.71 -0.74 15.91
CA SER A 38 -25.99 -1.01 16.59
C SER A 38 -26.94 -1.89 15.77
N SER A 39 -26.89 -1.86 14.44
CA SER A 39 -27.83 -2.63 13.60
C SER A 39 -27.25 -3.90 12.98
N GLY A 40 -25.92 -4.12 13.00
CA GLY A 40 -25.25 -5.33 12.47
C GLY A 40 -25.44 -5.60 10.96
N LYS A 41 -26.40 -4.91 10.34
CA LYS A 41 -26.76 -4.88 8.93
C LYS A 41 -27.03 -3.41 8.57
N PRO A 42 -26.53 -2.90 7.43
CA PRO A 42 -26.78 -1.54 6.99
C PRO A 42 -28.29 -1.27 6.90
N ARG A 43 -28.76 -0.15 7.45
CA ARG A 43 -30.17 0.26 7.32
C ARG A 43 -30.42 0.71 5.88
N VAL A 44 -30.94 -0.21 5.06
CA VAL A 44 -31.41 0.07 3.70
C VAL A 44 -32.54 1.11 3.82
N TYR A 45 -32.50 2.16 2.99
CA TYR A 45 -33.64 3.04 2.79
C TYR A 45 -34.78 2.18 2.24
N ASN A 46 -35.79 1.90 3.06
CA ASN A 46 -37.03 1.31 2.56
C ASN A 46 -37.67 2.34 1.62
N MET A 47 -37.42 2.21 0.32
CA MET A 47 -38.44 2.62 -0.64
C MET A 47 -39.61 1.68 -0.41
N GLN A 48 -40.76 2.27 -0.15
CA GLN A 48 -42.02 1.56 0.01
C GLN A 48 -42.41 1.00 -1.35
N ASP A 49 -41.88 -0.18 -1.68
CA ASP A 49 -42.37 -0.96 -2.81
C ASP A 49 -43.40 -1.94 -2.26
N ASP A 50 -44.67 -1.59 -2.47
CA ASP A 50 -45.76 -2.56 -2.47
C ASP A 50 -45.43 -3.58 -3.57
N GLN A 51 -45.10 -4.83 -3.20
CA GLN A 51 -45.72 -6.04 -3.73
C GLN A 51 -45.06 -7.32 -3.21
N ASP A 52 -45.92 -8.19 -2.72
CA ASP A 52 -45.67 -9.59 -2.42
C ASP A 52 -44.97 -10.31 -3.59
N ASN A 53 -43.90 -11.04 -3.31
CA ASN A 53 -43.79 -12.43 -3.73
C ASN A 53 -42.63 -13.15 -3.02
N GLN A 54 -43.01 -14.18 -2.27
CA GLN A 54 -42.13 -15.24 -1.83
C GLN A 54 -41.46 -15.90 -3.02
N LEU A 55 -40.14 -16.09 -2.97
CA LEU A 55 -39.44 -17.21 -3.57
C LEU A 55 -38.05 -17.32 -2.93
N GLU A 56 -37.92 -18.26 -2.01
CA GLU A 56 -36.65 -18.81 -1.57
C GLU A 56 -35.97 -19.47 -2.77
N THR A 57 -34.76 -19.06 -3.14
CA THR A 57 -33.85 -19.91 -3.92
C THR A 57 -32.40 -19.62 -3.52
N GLN A 58 -31.68 -20.70 -3.29
CA GLN A 58 -30.32 -20.80 -2.77
C GLN A 58 -29.28 -20.22 -3.75
N GLU A 59 -28.74 -19.02 -3.48
CA GLU A 59 -27.54 -18.48 -4.16
C GLU A 59 -26.67 -17.60 -3.23
N GLU A 60 -26.29 -18.09 -2.04
CA GLU A 60 -25.62 -17.23 -1.04
C GLU A 60 -24.15 -16.85 -1.37
N ASP A 61 -23.47 -17.44 -2.36
CA ASP A 61 -22.03 -17.20 -2.58
C ASP A 61 -21.68 -16.28 -3.78
N ALA A 62 -22.60 -16.09 -4.72
CA ALA A 62 -22.39 -15.24 -5.90
C ALA A 62 -22.88 -13.81 -5.63
N ASP A 63 -24.07 -13.68 -5.04
CA ASP A 63 -24.67 -12.40 -4.69
C ASP A 63 -23.87 -11.66 -3.61
N ASP A 64 -23.27 -12.36 -2.66
CA ASP A 64 -22.42 -11.73 -1.64
C ASP A 64 -21.17 -11.06 -2.24
N LYS A 65 -20.63 -11.60 -3.34
CA LYS A 65 -19.48 -10.99 -4.04
C LYS A 65 -19.90 -9.80 -4.88
N VAL A 66 -21.06 -9.87 -5.53
CA VAL A 66 -21.63 -8.77 -6.34
C VAL A 66 -22.12 -7.64 -5.43
N ALA A 67 -22.82 -7.96 -4.34
CA ALA A 67 -23.24 -7.01 -3.32
C ALA A 67 -22.04 -6.37 -2.61
N LYS A 68 -20.96 -7.12 -2.34
CA LYS A 68 -19.71 -6.56 -1.80
C LYS A 68 -18.95 -5.71 -2.83
N LEU A 69 -19.10 -5.99 -4.13
CA LEU A 69 -18.59 -5.13 -5.20
C LEU A 69 -19.31 -3.77 -5.24
N MET A 70 -20.61 -3.75 -4.92
CA MET A 70 -21.46 -2.56 -4.98
C MET A 70 -21.54 -1.79 -3.64
N ASN A 71 -21.16 -2.41 -2.52
CA ASN A 71 -21.25 -1.85 -1.16
C ASN A 71 -19.87 -1.53 -0.53
N TYR A 72 -18.91 -1.05 -1.31
CA TYR A 72 -17.66 -0.57 -0.72
C TYR A 72 -17.87 0.77 0.00
N THR A 73 -17.53 0.83 1.28
CA THR A 73 -17.44 2.13 1.96
C THR A 73 -16.30 2.96 1.36
N LEU A 74 -16.38 4.28 1.43
CA LEU A 74 -15.37 5.18 0.86
C LEU A 74 -13.95 4.80 1.30
N ARG A 75 -13.79 4.41 2.57
CA ARG A 75 -12.53 3.93 3.14
C ARG A 75 -12.04 2.63 2.48
N GLN A 76 -12.93 1.69 2.20
CA GLN A 76 -12.57 0.45 1.52
C GLN A 76 -12.13 0.71 0.08
N TYR A 77 -12.73 1.70 -0.59
CA TYR A 77 -12.30 2.12 -1.92
C TYR A 77 -10.91 2.74 -1.89
N GLU A 78 -10.62 3.63 -0.94
CA GLU A 78 -9.27 4.21 -0.76
C GLU A 78 -8.21 3.14 -0.46
N GLU A 79 -8.54 2.16 0.38
CA GLU A 79 -7.66 1.04 0.68
C GLU A 79 -7.45 0.12 -0.54
N TRP A 80 -8.49 -0.11 -1.33
CA TRP A 80 -8.40 -0.85 -2.59
C TRP A 80 -7.54 -0.10 -3.61
N GLU A 81 -7.73 1.21 -3.78
CA GLU A 81 -6.95 2.04 -4.70
C GLU A 81 -5.46 2.05 -4.33
N LYS A 82 -5.12 2.14 -3.03
CA LYS A 82 -3.75 1.97 -2.53
C LYS A 82 -3.19 0.60 -2.89
N LYS A 83 -3.96 -0.48 -2.67
CA LYS A 83 -3.55 -1.85 -3.03
C LYS A 83 -3.34 -2.01 -4.54
N GLN A 84 -4.13 -1.34 -5.37
CA GLN A 84 -3.97 -1.39 -6.83
C GLN A 84 -2.73 -0.62 -7.29
N LYS A 85 -2.45 0.55 -6.72
CA LYS A 85 -1.20 1.30 -6.99
C LYS A 85 0.03 0.48 -6.61
N ASP A 86 0.01 -0.20 -5.46
CA ASP A 86 1.08 -1.09 -5.00
C ASP A 86 1.27 -2.34 -5.88
N LYS A 87 0.24 -2.77 -6.61
CA LYS A 87 0.33 -3.88 -7.57
C LYS A 87 0.90 -3.43 -8.91
N LYS A 88 0.41 -2.31 -9.46
CA LYS A 88 0.90 -1.76 -10.73
C LYS A 88 2.40 -1.46 -10.71
N ILE A 89 2.93 -0.94 -9.60
CA ILE A 89 4.38 -0.69 -9.44
C ILE A 89 5.21 -1.98 -9.41
N LYS A 90 4.61 -3.12 -9.02
CA LYS A 90 5.30 -4.43 -9.01
C LYS A 90 5.26 -5.12 -10.37
N ASP A 91 4.19 -4.92 -11.12
CA ASP A 91 4.03 -5.50 -12.46
C ASP A 91 4.81 -4.71 -13.52
N ASP A 92 4.87 -3.38 -13.38
CA ASP A 92 5.65 -2.53 -14.29
C ASP A 92 7.12 -2.45 -13.85
N SER A 93 7.83 -3.58 -13.99
CA SER A 93 9.27 -3.69 -13.74
C SER A 93 10.14 -2.87 -14.72
N SER A 94 9.52 -2.17 -15.68
CA SER A 94 10.19 -1.43 -16.74
C SER A 94 10.85 -0.13 -16.24
N ASP A 95 10.19 0.59 -15.32
CA ASP A 95 10.70 1.86 -14.81
C ASP A 95 11.48 1.70 -13.49
N MET A 96 12.82 1.66 -13.61
CA MET A 96 13.73 1.61 -12.45
C MET A 96 13.57 2.81 -11.51
N LYS A 97 13.14 3.98 -11.99
CA LYS A 97 12.95 5.17 -11.15
C LYS A 97 11.78 4.97 -10.20
N GLN A 98 10.67 4.42 -10.69
CA GLN A 98 9.50 4.11 -9.86
C GLN A 98 9.81 3.02 -8.85
N LEU A 99 10.56 1.98 -9.24
CA LEU A 99 11.00 0.93 -8.33
C LEU A 99 11.90 1.47 -7.21
N ALA A 100 12.81 2.40 -7.54
CA ALA A 100 13.67 3.05 -6.57
C ALA A 100 12.86 3.90 -5.58
N MET A 101 11.93 4.72 -6.08
CA MET A 101 11.02 5.52 -5.26
C MET A 101 10.20 4.64 -4.32
N PHE A 102 9.57 3.57 -4.83
CA PHE A 102 8.81 2.63 -4.02
C PHE A 102 9.67 1.93 -2.95
N SER A 103 10.88 1.53 -3.31
CA SER A 103 11.83 0.92 -2.36
C SER A 103 12.26 1.90 -1.28
N TYR A 104 12.43 3.17 -1.62
CA TYR A 104 12.71 4.26 -0.68
C TYR A 104 11.53 4.50 0.26
N ASP A 105 10.32 4.70 -0.25
CA ASP A 105 9.12 4.96 0.54
C ASP A 105 8.84 3.82 1.52
N LYS A 106 9.04 2.58 1.07
CA LYS A 106 8.96 1.39 1.93
C LYS A 106 10.03 1.40 3.03
N GLY A 107 11.24 1.86 2.73
CA GLY A 107 12.31 2.04 3.71
C GLY A 107 11.96 3.08 4.78
N VAL A 108 11.47 4.24 4.36
CA VAL A 108 11.06 5.35 5.24
C VAL A 108 9.87 4.94 6.12
N SER A 109 8.86 4.30 5.54
CA SER A 109 7.70 3.79 6.30
C SER A 109 8.13 2.82 7.40
N ASN A 110 9.10 1.94 7.13
CA ASN A 110 9.63 1.03 8.14
C ASN A 110 10.38 1.80 9.24
N LEU A 111 11.17 2.82 8.90
CA LEU A 111 11.86 3.65 9.89
C LEU A 111 10.89 4.35 10.84
N ASN A 112 9.79 4.90 10.32
CA ASN A 112 8.79 5.61 11.12
C ASN A 112 8.06 4.68 12.11
N ARG A 113 7.93 3.38 11.81
CA ARG A 113 7.39 2.39 12.75
C ARG A 113 8.29 2.14 13.96
N PHE A 114 9.60 2.32 13.82
CA PHE A 114 10.57 2.14 14.91
C PHE A 114 10.84 3.43 15.70
N ARG A 115 10.41 4.59 15.19
CA ARG A 115 10.58 5.91 15.83
C ARG A 115 9.47 6.28 16.83
N THR A 116 8.53 5.38 17.12
CA THR A 116 7.41 5.65 18.05
C THR A 116 7.86 5.83 19.50
N ASP A 117 9.11 5.48 19.83
CA ASP A 117 9.70 5.77 21.13
C ASP A 117 10.20 7.22 21.16
N LYS A 118 9.43 8.06 21.88
CA LYS A 118 9.55 9.52 22.06
C LYS A 118 10.87 10.03 22.67
N THR A 119 12.00 9.33 22.55
CA THR A 119 13.25 9.64 23.26
C THR A 119 14.36 10.18 22.38
N THR A 120 14.15 10.34 21.08
CA THR A 120 15.10 11.03 20.21
C THR A 120 14.94 12.54 20.37
N THR A 121 15.58 13.09 21.39
CA THR A 121 15.89 14.52 21.43
C THR A 121 16.63 14.87 20.14
N GLU A 122 16.12 15.86 19.41
CA GLU A 122 16.74 16.38 18.20
C GLU A 122 18.14 16.87 18.57
N ARG A 123 19.16 16.04 18.35
CA ARG A 123 20.55 16.43 18.51
C ARG A 123 21.00 17.04 17.19
N GLU A 124 21.51 18.26 17.27
CA GLU A 124 22.15 18.91 16.13
C GLU A 124 23.33 18.06 15.65
N VAL A 125 23.32 17.72 14.36
CA VAL A 125 24.41 16.98 13.72
C VAL A 125 25.61 17.90 13.63
N GLN A 126 26.67 17.58 14.38
CA GLN A 126 27.92 18.33 14.31
C GLN A 126 28.70 17.91 13.07
N ILE A 127 28.74 18.81 12.09
CA ILE A 127 29.51 18.63 10.85
C ILE A 127 30.82 19.40 10.98
N GLN A 128 31.94 18.68 10.92
CA GLN A 128 33.28 19.29 10.90
C GLN A 128 33.92 19.08 9.52
N VAL A 129 34.26 20.17 8.84
CA VAL A 129 34.95 20.12 7.54
C VAL A 129 36.43 20.40 7.78
N ASN A 130 37.29 19.46 7.39
CA ASN A 130 38.73 19.64 7.52
C ASN A 130 39.28 20.42 6.31
N SER A 131 39.60 21.69 6.51
CA SER A 131 40.05 22.61 5.44
C SER A 131 41.34 22.18 4.73
N LYS A 132 42.15 21.30 5.31
CA LYS A 132 43.40 20.81 4.69
C LYS A 132 43.19 19.57 3.82
N THR A 133 42.22 18.73 4.15
CA THR A 133 41.98 17.45 3.45
C THR A 133 40.70 17.44 2.63
N GLY A 134 39.84 18.46 2.80
CA GLY A 134 38.51 18.53 2.19
C GLY A 134 37.52 17.48 2.73
N LYS A 135 37.91 16.69 3.74
CA LYS A 135 37.07 15.62 4.29
C LYS A 135 36.04 16.19 5.26
N VAL A 136 34.81 15.73 5.12
CA VAL A 136 33.70 16.01 6.05
C VAL A 136 33.65 14.90 7.08
N ASN A 137 33.78 15.25 8.36
CA ASN A 137 33.60 14.33 9.47
C ASN A 137 32.24 14.60 10.12
N ILE A 138 31.39 13.57 10.14
CA ILE A 138 30.04 13.63 10.71
C ILE A 138 30.04 12.69 11.91
N GLN A 139 29.84 13.23 13.10
CA GLN A 139 29.69 12.42 14.31
C GLN A 139 28.22 12.08 14.50
N ASP A 140 27.92 10.79 14.33
CA ASP A 140 26.55 10.27 14.43
C ASP A 140 26.39 9.32 15.61
N GLU A 141 25.15 9.06 16.01
CA GLU A 141 24.88 8.17 17.13
C GLU A 141 25.21 6.71 16.77
N LYS A 142 26.19 6.12 17.48
CA LYS A 142 26.63 4.73 17.25
C LYS A 142 25.48 3.71 17.33
N LYS A 143 24.46 3.96 18.17
CA LYS A 143 23.29 3.09 18.28
C LYS A 143 22.48 3.06 16.99
N LEU A 144 22.19 4.23 16.40
CA LEU A 144 21.47 4.35 15.13
C LEU A 144 22.23 3.69 13.99
N VAL A 145 23.56 3.84 13.93
CA VAL A 145 24.40 3.18 12.93
C VAL A 145 24.35 1.65 13.09
N ASN A 146 24.41 1.14 14.32
CA ASN A 146 24.28 -0.29 14.58
C ASN A 146 22.89 -0.83 14.23
N ASP A 147 21.83 -0.07 14.49
CA ASP A 147 20.47 -0.47 14.15
C ASP A 147 20.24 -0.45 12.63
N LEU A 148 20.85 0.50 11.91
CA LEU A 148 20.90 0.49 10.46
C LEU A 148 21.56 -0.79 9.93
N ALA A 149 22.73 -1.16 10.47
CA ALA A 149 23.44 -2.38 10.07
C ALA A 149 22.63 -3.65 10.36
N LYS A 150 21.97 -3.73 11.52
CA LYS A 150 21.04 -4.82 11.87
C LYS A 150 19.84 -4.89 10.92
N ASN A 151 19.28 -3.75 10.53
CA ASN A 151 18.16 -3.70 9.60
C ASN A 151 18.59 -4.17 8.20
N LEU A 152 19.76 -3.75 7.72
CA LEU A 152 20.31 -4.19 6.44
C LEU A 152 20.53 -5.70 6.42
N THR A 153 21.22 -6.26 7.43
CA THR A 153 21.45 -7.70 7.54
C THR A 153 20.14 -8.49 7.64
N LYS A 154 19.16 -8.01 8.43
CA LYS A 154 17.82 -8.61 8.50
C LYS A 154 17.11 -8.61 7.14
N THR A 155 17.17 -7.51 6.40
CA THR A 155 16.54 -7.44 5.06
C THR A 155 17.23 -8.36 4.06
N ALA A 156 18.55 -8.46 4.08
CA ALA A 156 19.33 -9.36 3.24
C ALA A 156 18.98 -10.83 3.54
N ASN A 157 18.97 -11.21 4.82
CA ASN A 157 18.58 -12.55 5.25
C ASN A 157 17.14 -12.89 4.85
N LYS A 158 16.21 -11.95 5.00
CA LYS A 158 14.82 -12.13 4.56
C LYS A 158 14.73 -12.37 3.05
N ARG A 159 15.43 -11.58 2.24
CA ARG A 159 15.48 -11.77 0.78
C ARG A 159 16.04 -13.16 0.44
N TYR A 160 17.16 -13.53 1.06
CA TYR A 160 17.79 -14.84 0.88
C TYR A 160 16.86 -16.00 1.23
N MET A 161 16.15 -15.95 2.36
CA MET A 161 15.22 -17.02 2.76
C MET A 161 14.03 -17.13 1.80
N VAL A 162 13.51 -16.01 1.30
CA VAL A 162 12.44 -16.02 0.29
C VAL A 162 12.93 -16.64 -1.02
N THR A 163 14.13 -16.27 -1.49
CA THR A 163 14.70 -16.86 -2.71
C THR A 163 14.99 -18.34 -2.52
N LYS A 164 15.55 -18.74 -1.38
CA LYS A 164 15.82 -20.15 -1.05
C LYS A 164 14.53 -20.96 -1.04
N LYS A 165 13.49 -20.49 -0.35
CA LYS A 165 12.17 -21.16 -0.34
C LYS A 165 11.56 -21.30 -1.74
N LYS A 166 11.73 -20.30 -2.61
CA LYS A 166 11.27 -20.36 -4.01
C LYS A 166 12.04 -21.41 -4.82
N LEU A 167 13.35 -21.49 -4.65
CA LEU A 167 14.17 -22.51 -5.30
C LEU A 167 13.79 -23.92 -4.81
N ASP A 168 13.63 -24.08 -3.49
CA ASP A 168 13.25 -25.35 -2.86
C ASP A 168 11.82 -25.80 -3.25
N ALA A 169 10.91 -24.86 -3.52
CA ALA A 169 9.57 -25.18 -4.03
C ALA A 169 9.63 -25.66 -5.49
N ARG A 170 10.41 -24.97 -6.34
CA ARG A 170 10.59 -25.34 -7.74
C ARG A 170 11.31 -26.67 -7.92
N SER A 171 12.18 -27.05 -7.00
CA SER A 171 12.84 -28.36 -7.03
C SER A 171 11.89 -29.51 -6.64
N LYS A 172 10.80 -29.23 -5.90
CA LYS A 172 9.82 -30.25 -5.48
C LYS A 172 8.70 -30.49 -6.49
N ASP A 173 8.26 -29.47 -7.21
CA ASP A 173 7.17 -29.58 -8.22
C ASP A 173 7.60 -30.26 -9.54
N SER A 174 8.85 -30.70 -9.68
CA SER A 174 9.34 -31.34 -10.91
C SER A 174 9.00 -32.83 -11.02
N SER A 175 7.70 -33.12 -11.10
CA SER A 175 7.19 -34.48 -11.35
C SER A 175 7.02 -34.82 -12.84
N ALA A 176 7.55 -34.03 -13.78
CA ALA A 176 7.52 -34.37 -15.21
C ALA A 176 8.85 -34.05 -15.93
N GLU A 177 9.50 -35.11 -16.39
CA GLU A 177 10.33 -35.26 -17.60
C GLU A 177 11.57 -34.38 -17.89
N GLY A 178 12.67 -35.06 -18.23
CA GLY A 178 13.52 -34.67 -19.38
C GLY A 178 14.72 -33.73 -19.17
N TYR A 179 15.06 -33.30 -17.95
CA TYR A 179 16.19 -32.38 -17.77
C TYR A 179 17.51 -33.10 -17.45
N ILE A 180 18.53 -32.84 -18.26
CA ILE A 180 19.90 -33.38 -18.07
C ILE A 180 20.61 -32.74 -16.86
N ASN A 181 20.32 -31.47 -16.54
CA ASN A 181 20.85 -30.76 -15.37
C ASN A 181 19.94 -29.60 -14.93
N GLU A 182 20.21 -29.01 -13.75
CA GLU A 182 19.42 -27.89 -13.20
C GLU A 182 19.43 -26.64 -14.08
N ARG A 183 20.53 -26.38 -14.80
CA ARG A 183 20.60 -25.23 -15.73
C ARG A 183 19.66 -25.41 -16.91
N ASN A 184 19.58 -26.62 -17.45
CA ASN A 184 18.67 -26.99 -18.53
C ASN A 184 17.22 -26.89 -18.07
N LYS A 185 16.94 -27.29 -16.83
CA LYS A 185 15.63 -27.06 -16.19
C LYS A 185 15.27 -25.56 -16.13
N HIS A 186 16.15 -24.71 -15.63
CA HIS A 186 15.89 -23.27 -15.58
C HIS A 186 15.76 -22.62 -16.96
N PHE A 187 16.45 -23.16 -17.97
CA PHE A 187 16.33 -22.70 -19.35
C PHE A 187 14.94 -23.03 -19.92
N ASN A 188 14.48 -24.27 -19.75
CA ASN A 188 13.16 -24.69 -20.21
C ASN A 188 12.03 -23.98 -19.43
N GLU A 189 12.16 -23.79 -18.11
CA GLU A 189 11.25 -22.95 -17.32
C GLU A 189 11.18 -21.50 -17.82
N LYS A 190 12.27 -21.00 -18.42
CA LYS A 190 12.28 -19.68 -19.05
C LYS A 190 11.54 -19.71 -20.39
N LEU A 191 11.78 -20.72 -21.23
CA LEU A 191 11.07 -20.89 -22.50
C LEU A 191 9.57 -21.00 -22.30
N ASP A 192 9.11 -21.81 -21.34
CA ASP A 192 7.69 -21.96 -21.00
C ASP A 192 7.03 -20.65 -20.58
N ARG A 193 7.80 -19.74 -19.99
CA ARG A 193 7.30 -18.43 -19.60
C ARG A 193 7.11 -17.52 -20.80
N GLU A 194 8.08 -17.49 -21.70
CA GLU A 194 8.02 -16.69 -22.92
C GLU A 194 6.93 -17.20 -23.86
N SER A 195 6.73 -18.51 -23.98
CA SER A 195 5.67 -19.09 -24.81
C SER A 195 4.28 -18.69 -24.32
N ARG A 196 4.02 -18.81 -23.00
CA ARG A 196 2.76 -18.35 -22.40
C ARG A 196 2.53 -16.86 -22.58
N TYR A 197 3.58 -16.05 -22.45
CA TYR A 197 3.48 -14.59 -22.64
C TYR A 197 3.16 -14.22 -24.09
N GLY A 198 3.63 -15.00 -25.07
CA GLY A 198 3.31 -14.82 -26.48
C GLY A 198 1.89 -15.26 -26.87
N GLU A 199 1.31 -16.23 -26.15
CA GLU A 199 -0.08 -16.66 -26.32
C GLU A 199 -1.09 -15.64 -25.76
N GLU A 200 -0.76 -14.94 -24.67
CA GLU A 200 -1.63 -13.91 -24.07
C GLU A 200 -1.69 -12.58 -24.86
N GLN A 201 -0.84 -12.41 -25.88
CA GLN A 201 -0.74 -11.20 -26.71
C GLN A 201 -1.39 -11.34 -28.11
N ASN A 202 -1.88 -12.54 -28.46
CA ASN A 202 -2.65 -12.81 -29.69
C ASN A 202 -4.11 -13.12 -29.38
#